data_AF-A0A285NRY0-F1
#
_entry.id   AF-A0A285NRY0-F1
#
_cell.length_a   1.000
_cell.length_b   1.000
_cell.length_c   1.000
_cell.angle_alpha   90.00
_cell.angle_beta   90.00
_cell.angle_gamma   90.00
#
_symmetry.space_group_name_H-M   'P 1'
#
loop_
_entity.id
_entity.type
_entity.pdbx_description
1 polymer ?
#
loop_
_entity_poly.entity_id
_entity_poly.type
_entity_poly.pdbx_seq_one_letter_code
_entity_poly.pdbx_strand_id
1 'polypeptide(L)' 'MDRIKDLKLLNKKEGKDTECYKCGATGVPVYEDPNIEGLFFCERCWEERIKTEEIEDWGFEEEIPYE' A
#
# COMPACT_ATOMS: atom_id res chain seq x y z
N MET A 1 2.94 -15.58 -4.25
CA MET A 1 3.29 -14.18 -4.56
C MET A 1 3.67 -13.53 -3.24
N ASP A 2 4.97 -13.37 -3.01
CA ASP A 2 5.49 -12.66 -1.85
C ASP A 2 5.01 -11.22 -1.90
N ARG A 3 4.08 -10.87 -1.00
CA ARG A 3 3.51 -9.52 -0.95
C ARG A 3 4.54 -8.63 -0.26
N ILE A 4 5.08 -7.66 -1.00
CA ILE A 4 6.07 -6.71 -0.47
C ILE A 4 5.33 -5.77 0.51
N LYS A 5 5.37 -6.12 1.79
CA LYS A 5 4.81 -5.32 2.90
C LYS A 5 5.78 -4.23 3.39
N ASP A 6 7.06 -4.37 3.06
CA ASP A 6 8.10 -3.42 3.49
C ASP A 6 8.30 -2.31 2.45
N LEU A 7 7.92 -1.09 2.80
CA LEU A 7 8.21 0.13 2.03
C LEU A 7 9.71 0.27 1.69
N LYS A 8 10.59 -0.31 2.51
CA LYS A 8 12.06 -0.30 2.31
C LYS A 8 12.52 -1.11 1.10
N LEU A 9 11.68 -2.02 0.60
CA LEU A 9 11.95 -2.84 -0.57
C LEU A 9 11.43 -2.20 -1.87
N LEU A 10 10.69 -1.10 -1.77
CA LEU A 10 10.12 -0.40 -2.90
C LEU A 10 11.07 0.68 -3.43
N ASN A 11 10.99 0.95 -4.73
CA ASN A 11 11.68 2.08 -5.33
C ASN A 11 11.04 3.38 -4.84
N LYS A 12 11.71 4.03 -3.89
CA LYS A 12 11.33 5.35 -3.40
C LYS A 12 11.79 6.43 -4.38
N LYS A 13 10.86 7.28 -4.82
CA LYS A 13 11.15 8.53 -5.54
C LYS A 13 10.85 9.73 -4.66
N GLU A 14 11.74 10.70 -4.70
CA GLU A 14 11.63 11.97 -3.98
C GLU A 14 11.98 13.10 -4.95
N GLY A 15 11.13 14.11 -5.05
CA GLY A 15 11.31 15.22 -5.99
C GLY A 15 10.13 16.18 -5.96
N LYS A 16 10.23 17.32 -6.64
CA LYS A 16 9.07 18.21 -6.81
C LYS A 16 8.02 17.62 -7.76
N ASP A 17 8.47 16.74 -8.66
CA ASP A 17 7.66 16.08 -9.68
C ASP A 17 7.05 14.74 -9.20
N THR A 18 7.16 14.40 -7.91
CA THR A 18 6.53 13.21 -7.36
C THR A 18 5.08 13.48 -7.02
N GLU A 19 4.17 12.62 -7.47
CA GLU A 19 2.74 12.70 -7.20
C GLU A 19 2.19 11.32 -6.79
N CYS A 20 1.40 11.28 -5.71
CA CYS A 20 0.69 10.07 -5.33
C CYS A 20 -0.54 9.85 -6.22
N TYR A 21 -0.61 8.70 -6.88
CA TYR A 21 -1.73 8.33 -7.75
C TYR A 21 -3.08 8.29 -7.03
N LYS A 22 -3.12 7.87 -5.74
CA LYS A 22 -4.37 7.72 -4.98
C LYS A 22 -4.91 9.04 -4.43
N CYS A 23 -4.04 9.89 -3.88
CA CYS A 23 -4.46 11.09 -3.15
C CYS A 23 -4.02 12.41 -3.80
N GLY A 24 -3.23 12.37 -4.88
CA GLY A 24 -2.73 13.57 -5.58
C GLY A 24 -1.69 14.37 -4.78
N ALA A 25 -1.11 13.82 -3.72
CA ALA A 25 -0.10 14.52 -2.94
C ALA A 25 1.16 14.72 -3.78
N THR A 26 1.52 15.98 -4.04
CA THR A 26 2.71 16.37 -4.81
C THR A 26 3.86 16.80 -3.91
N GLY A 27 5.10 16.52 -4.29
CA GLY A 27 6.29 16.94 -3.53
C GLY A 27 6.49 16.17 -2.23
N VAL A 28 5.86 15.00 -2.12
CA VAL A 28 6.05 14.05 -1.02
C VAL A 28 6.79 12.80 -1.52
N PRO A 29 7.44 12.02 -0.64
CA PRO A 29 8.00 10.73 -1.01
C PRO A 29 6.92 9.81 -1.55
N VAL A 30 7.17 9.23 -2.72
CA VAL A 30 6.31 8.22 -3.33
C VAL A 30 7.09 6.94 -3.58
N TYR A 31 6.40 5.81 -3.52
CA TYR A 31 6.93 4.47 -3.66
C TYR A 31 6.28 3.84 -4.88
N GLU A 32 7.09 3.27 -5.76
CA GLU A 32 6.62 2.57 -6.95
C GLU A 32 6.02 1.21 -6.58
N ASP A 33 4.87 0.87 -7.19
CA ASP A 33 4.26 -0.43 -7.03
C ASP A 33 5.10 -1.50 -7.78
N PRO A 34 5.53 -2.58 -7.12
CA PRO A 34 6.36 -3.61 -7.74
C PRO A 34 5.57 -4.51 -8.70
N ASN A 35 4.23 -4.48 -8.65
CA ASN A 35 3.34 -5.22 -9.53
C ASN A 35 2.91 -4.40 -10.75
N ILE A 36 2.95 -3.06 -10.66
CA ILE A 36 2.50 -2.15 -11.72
C ILE A 36 3.55 -1.05 -11.93
N GLU A 37 4.33 -1.20 -13.00
CA GLU A 37 5.34 -0.21 -13.40
C GLU A 37 4.70 1.16 -13.72
N GLY A 38 5.31 2.23 -13.21
CA GLY A 38 4.83 3.60 -13.42
C GLY A 38 3.73 4.05 -12.47
N LEU A 39 3.34 3.22 -11.49
CA LEU A 39 2.32 3.57 -10.51
C LEU A 39 2.96 3.89 -9.16
N PHE A 40 2.73 5.11 -8.66
CA PHE A 40 3.40 5.64 -7.48
C PHE A 40 2.40 6.00 -6.37
N PHE A 41 2.69 5.58 -5.14
CA PHE A 41 1.88 5.90 -3.97
C PHE A 41 2.70 6.59 -2.90
N CYS A 42 2.12 7.55 -2.18
CA CYS A 42 2.75 8.07 -0.98
C CYS A 42 2.72 7.03 0.14
N GLU A 43 3.61 7.20 1.13
CA GLU A 43 3.73 6.35 2.32
C GLU A 43 2.37 6.00 2.93
N ARG A 44 1.56 7.02 3.24
CA ARG A 44 0.23 6.84 3.84
C ARG A 44 -0.70 5.97 3.00
N CYS A 45 -0.74 6.20 1.69
CA CYS A 45 -1.61 5.43 0.79
C CYS A 45 -1.14 3.99 0.65
N TRP A 46 0.16 3.75 0.77
CA TRP A 46 0.75 2.42 0.76
C TRP A 46 0.49 1.68 2.08
N GLU A 47 0.68 2.35 3.22
CA GLU A 47 0.35 1.81 4.55
C GLU A 47 -1.13 1.41 4.65
N GLU A 48 -2.05 2.21 4.10
CA GLU A 48 -3.48 1.85 4.06
C GLU A 48 -3.75 0.56 3.26
N ARG A 49 -3.01 0.34 2.17
CA ARG A 49 -3.12 -0.90 1.39
C ARG A 49 -2.64 -2.09 2.21
N ILE A 50 -1.45 -1.98 2.80
CA ILE A 50 -0.88 -3.03 3.65
C ILE A 50 -1.85 -3.35 4.80
N LYS A 51 -2.37 -2.33 5.48
CA LYS A 51 -3.30 -2.49 6.60
C LYS A 51 -4.61 -3.17 6.21
N THR A 52 -5.15 -2.84 5.04
CA THR A 52 -6.37 -3.49 4.52
C THR A 52 -6.11 -4.97 4.22
N GLU A 53 -4.95 -5.29 3.67
CA GLU A 53 -4.55 -6.68 3.40
C GLU A 53 -4.27 -7.48 4.68
N GLU A 54 -3.74 -6.86 5.73
CA GLU A 54 -3.58 -7.50 7.04
C GLU A 54 -4.94 -7.83 7.69
N ILE A 55 -5.95 -6.99 7.48
CA ILE A 55 -7.32 -7.27 7.97
C ILE A 55 -7.94 -8.46 7.24
N GLU A 56 -7.66 -8.65 5.95
CA GLU A 56 -8.14 -9.83 5.20
C GLU A 56 -7.41 -11.13 5.54
N ASP A 57 -6.19 -11.07 6.07
CA ASP A 57 -5.42 -12.24 6.54
C ASP A 57 -5.85 -12.68 7.95
N TRP A 58 -6.38 -11.75 8.75
CA TRP A 58 -7.13 -12.06 9.98
C TRP A 58 -8.54 -12.48 9.62
N GLY A 59 -8.63 -13.74 9.15
CA GLY A 59 -9.88 -14.46 9.01
C GLY A 59 -10.83 -14.12 10.15
N PHE A 60 -11.96 -13.54 9.79
CA PHE A 60 -13.11 -13.30 10.61
C PHE A 60 -13.59 -14.67 11.16
N GLU A 61 -13.00 -15.15 12.26
CA GLU A 61 -13.55 -16.24 13.08
C GLU A 61 -14.77 -15.68 13.81
N GLU A 62 -15.83 -15.37 13.07
CA GLU A 62 -17.15 -15.22 13.67
C GLU A 62 -17.82 -16.60 13.58
N GLU A 63 -17.67 -17.38 14.65
CA GLU A 63 -18.50 -18.56 14.89
C GLU A 63 -19.96 -18.12 14.89
N ILE A 64 -20.65 -18.31 13.75
CA ILE A 64 -22.10 -18.24 13.69
C ILE A 64 -22.67 -19.25 14.71
N PRO A 65 -23.45 -18.83 15.72
CA PRO A 65 -24.11 -19.77 16.62
C PRO A 65 -25.11 -20.58 15.79
N TYR A 66 -24.96 -21.90 15.75
CA TYR A 66 -25.98 -22.77 15.18
C TYR A 66 -27.19 -22.78 16.14
N GLU A 67 -28.34 -22.32 15.65
CA GLU A 67 -29.66 -22.59 16.26
C GLU A 67 -30.10 -24.04 16.00
#